data_AF-A0A0D0D0X7-F1
#
_entry.id   AF-A0A0D0D0X7-F1
#
_cell.length_a   1.000
_cell.length_b   1.000
_cell.length_c   1.000
_cell.angle_alpha   90.00
_cell.angle_beta   90.00
_cell.angle_gamma   90.00
#
_symmetry.space_group_name_H-M   'P 1'
#
loop_
_entity.id
_entity.type
_entity.pdbx_description
1 polymer ?
#
loop_
_entity_poly.entity_id
_entity_poly.type
_entity_poly.pdbx_seq_one_letter_code
_entity_poly.pdbx_strand_id
1 'polypeptide(L)'
;PQLLKVAEFCVQFVSSSLHATLLELMQGVKDSIQKATNNPIIAFNVKYQEEVMLIPYDLFVAGDNPMQAEECSHGGLKCNYFCRTCKVGGTNVEKTSDEGYMDLFKCGELRTPQDTLTHIKEQIELAKLSGGTEKVKNAVRKSGIWDAAMATIINCLLDLGKVLQK
;
A
#
# COMPACT_ATOMS: atom_id res chain seq x y z
N PRO A 1 -6.79 24.33 -31.96
CA PRO A 1 -5.69 24.95 -31.16
C PRO A 1 -6.11 25.63 -29.83
N GLN A 2 -7.40 25.90 -29.59
CA GLN A 2 -7.88 26.59 -28.37
C GLN A 2 -8.36 25.67 -27.22
N LEU A 3 -8.51 24.36 -27.45
CA LEU A 3 -8.98 23.41 -26.43
C LEU A 3 -7.89 22.98 -25.42
N LEU A 4 -6.62 23.33 -25.64
CA LEU A 4 -5.49 22.94 -24.78
C LEU A 4 -5.16 23.94 -23.66
N LYS A 5 -5.80 25.12 -23.62
CA LYS A 5 -5.54 26.14 -22.59
C LYS A 5 -6.39 26.02 -21.32
N VAL A 6 -7.27 25.02 -21.26
CA VAL A 6 -8.21 24.80 -20.14
C VAL A 6 -7.61 23.84 -19.09
N ALA A 7 -6.42 23.29 -19.31
CA ALA A 7 -5.89 22.22 -18.47
C ALA A 7 -5.09 22.71 -17.24
N GLU A 8 -4.53 23.91 -17.23
CA GLU A 8 -3.55 24.30 -16.20
C GLU A 8 -4.17 24.61 -14.82
N PHE A 9 -5.45 25.00 -14.76
CA PHE A 9 -6.11 25.32 -13.48
C PHE A 9 -6.71 24.09 -12.76
N CYS A 10 -6.85 22.96 -13.46
CA CYS A 10 -7.32 21.69 -12.88
C CYS A 10 -6.17 20.80 -12.41
N VAL A 11 -4.92 21.25 -12.56
CA VAL A 11 -3.72 20.50 -12.15
C VAL A 11 -3.14 21.14 -10.91
N GLN A 12 -3.11 20.38 -9.81
CA GLN A 12 -2.45 20.79 -8.58
C GLN A 12 -1.16 19.98 -8.43
N PHE A 13 -0.02 20.66 -8.44
CA PHE A 13 1.27 20.02 -8.22
C PHE A 13 1.48 19.82 -6.72
N VAL A 14 1.74 18.57 -6.33
CA VAL A 14 2.18 18.22 -4.98
C VAL A 14 3.66 17.90 -5.05
N SER A 15 4.47 18.61 -4.27
CA SER A 15 5.91 18.36 -4.14
C SER A 15 6.18 17.85 -2.73
N SER A 16 7.05 16.85 -2.61
CA SER A 16 7.57 16.39 -1.32
C SER A 16 8.99 16.90 -1.09
N SER A 17 9.43 16.86 0.17
CA SER A 17 10.86 16.95 0.51
C SER A 17 11.59 15.70 0.05
N LEU A 18 12.90 15.80 -0.24
CA LEU A 18 13.78 14.64 -0.48
C LEU A 18 13.86 13.69 0.73
N HIS A 19 13.45 14.15 1.91
CA HIS A 19 13.45 13.38 3.15
C HIS A 19 12.07 12.82 3.52
N ALA A 20 11.02 13.21 2.80
CA ALA A 20 9.68 12.72 3.08
C ALA A 20 9.54 11.29 2.55
N THR A 21 9.03 10.41 3.39
CA THR A 21 8.59 9.06 3.02
C THR A 21 7.40 9.11 2.08
N LEU A 22 7.12 8.01 1.39
CA LEU A 22 5.94 7.91 0.54
C LEU A 22 4.66 8.16 1.36
N LEU A 23 4.56 7.57 2.54
CA LEU A 23 3.36 7.69 3.37
C LEU A 23 3.11 9.14 3.80
N GLU A 24 4.16 9.93 4.06
CA GLU A 24 4.03 11.36 4.35
C GLU A 24 3.52 12.15 3.14
N LEU A 25 4.00 11.84 1.93
CA LEU A 25 3.47 12.42 0.68
C LEU A 25 2.00 12.06 0.48
N MET A 26 1.66 10.77 0.63
CA MET A 26 0.29 10.27 0.47
C MET A 26 -0.66 10.87 1.52
N GLN A 27 -0.19 11.15 2.73
CA GLN A 27 -0.97 11.82 3.76
C GLN A 27 -1.39 13.23 3.31
N GLY A 28 -0.50 14.00 2.68
CA GLY A 28 -0.85 15.32 2.13
C GLY A 28 -1.90 15.27 1.01
N VAL A 29 -1.82 14.26 0.14
CA VAL A 29 -2.83 14.03 -0.91
C VAL A 29 -4.17 13.66 -0.28
N LYS A 30 -4.16 12.73 0.68
CA LYS A 30 -5.35 12.32 1.44
C LYS A 30 -6.01 13.51 2.13
N ASP A 31 -5.24 14.36 2.82
CA ASP A 31 -5.77 15.54 3.51
C ASP A 31 -6.42 16.52 2.53
N SER A 32 -5.84 16.68 1.34
CA SER A 32 -6.40 17.53 0.28
C SER A 32 -7.74 16.99 -0.24
N ILE A 33 -7.83 15.68 -0.48
CA ILE A 33 -9.07 15.01 -0.88
C ILE A 33 -10.11 15.13 0.24
N GLN A 34 -9.74 14.83 1.48
CA GLN A 34 -10.65 14.92 2.63
C GLN A 34 -11.17 16.34 2.84
N LYS A 35 -10.32 17.35 2.66
CA LYS A 35 -10.73 18.76 2.72
C LYS A 35 -11.77 19.07 1.65
N ALA A 36 -11.57 18.61 0.42
CA ALA A 36 -12.54 18.79 -0.66
C ALA A 36 -13.82 17.98 -0.44
N THR A 37 -13.77 16.82 0.21
CA THR A 37 -14.97 16.06 0.58
C THR A 37 -15.77 16.75 1.69
N ASN A 38 -15.09 17.29 2.72
CA ASN A 38 -15.72 17.95 3.86
C ASN A 38 -16.22 19.36 3.55
N ASN A 39 -15.53 20.06 2.64
CA ASN A 39 -15.91 21.37 2.14
C ASN A 39 -15.88 21.35 0.60
N PRO A 40 -16.96 20.85 -0.03
CA PRO A 40 -17.03 20.64 -1.48
C PRO A 40 -16.77 21.88 -2.31
N ILE A 41 -16.14 21.67 -3.46
CA ILE A 41 -15.84 22.75 -4.40
C ILE A 41 -17.10 23.04 -5.21
N ILE A 42 -17.66 24.21 -5.03
CA ILE A 42 -18.79 24.70 -5.81
C ILE A 42 -18.29 25.31 -7.11
N ALA A 43 -18.81 24.82 -8.24
CA ALA A 43 -18.48 25.30 -9.56
C ALA A 43 -19.75 25.48 -10.41
N PHE A 44 -19.68 26.26 -11.47
CA PHE A 44 -20.80 26.43 -12.40
C PHE A 44 -20.60 25.59 -13.66
N ASN A 45 -21.57 24.74 -13.98
CA ASN A 45 -21.55 23.94 -15.20
C ASN A 45 -22.16 24.70 -16.37
N VAL A 46 -21.31 25.27 -17.23
CA VAL A 46 -21.73 26.06 -18.40
C VAL A 46 -22.60 25.29 -19.40
N LYS A 47 -22.50 23.96 -19.47
CA LYS A 47 -23.31 23.16 -20.40
C LYS A 47 -24.76 23.03 -19.92
N TYR A 48 -24.95 22.84 -18.62
CA TYR A 48 -26.26 22.61 -18.02
C TYR A 48 -26.84 23.87 -17.34
N GLN A 49 -26.06 24.96 -17.28
CA GLN A 49 -26.44 26.24 -16.69
C GLN A 49 -26.86 26.12 -15.21
N GLU A 50 -26.15 25.29 -14.45
CA GLU A 50 -26.44 25.01 -13.05
C GLU A 50 -25.18 24.99 -12.19
N GLU A 51 -25.36 25.21 -10.88
CA GLU A 51 -24.31 25.01 -9.90
C GLU A 51 -24.10 23.51 -9.67
N VAL A 52 -22.84 23.09 -9.66
CA VAL A 52 -22.43 21.71 -9.42
C VAL A 52 -21.44 21.64 -8.28
N MET A 53 -21.48 20.53 -7.56
CA MET A 53 -20.58 20.22 -6.48
C MET A 53 -19.53 19.21 -6.96
N LEU A 54 -18.26 19.58 -6.87
CA LEU A 54 -17.14 18.71 -7.22
C LEU A 54 -16.58 18.04 -5.96
N ILE A 55 -16.57 16.71 -5.96
CA ILE A 55 -15.99 15.88 -4.91
C ILE A 55 -14.91 15.00 -5.56
N PRO A 56 -13.61 15.32 -5.38
CA PRO A 56 -12.55 14.49 -5.90
C PRO A 56 -12.47 13.18 -5.11
N TYR A 57 -12.11 12.11 -5.79
CA TYR A 57 -11.77 10.82 -5.19
C TYR A 57 -10.60 10.21 -5.96
N ASP A 58 -9.90 9.28 -5.32
CA ASP A 58 -8.79 8.56 -5.95
C ASP A 58 -9.33 7.53 -6.96
N LEU A 59 -8.84 7.58 -8.19
CA LEU A 59 -9.19 6.59 -9.22
C LEU A 59 -8.21 5.41 -9.20
N PHE A 60 -6.91 5.71 -9.12
CA PHE A 60 -5.84 4.75 -8.92
C PHE A 60 -4.63 5.48 -8.35
N VAL A 61 -3.85 4.78 -7.52
CA VAL A 61 -2.53 5.23 -7.10
C VAL A 61 -1.52 4.52 -7.98
N ALA A 62 -0.79 5.29 -8.79
CA ALA A 62 0.33 4.77 -9.56
C ALA A 62 1.62 5.02 -8.80
N GLY A 63 2.51 4.04 -8.85
CA GLY A 63 3.84 4.14 -8.27
C GLY A 63 4.74 3.08 -8.88
N ASP A 64 6.04 3.25 -8.67
CA ASP A 64 6.99 2.18 -8.96
C ASP A 64 6.81 1.01 -7.96
N ASN A 65 7.62 -0.04 -8.13
CA ASN A 65 7.48 -1.24 -7.30
C ASN A 65 7.69 -0.99 -5.79
N PRO A 66 8.74 -0.27 -5.36
CA PRO A 66 8.90 0.12 -3.97
C PRO A 66 7.71 0.92 -3.42
N MET A 67 7.27 1.96 -4.13
CA MET A 67 6.21 2.83 -3.63
C MET A 67 4.91 2.05 -3.38
N GLN A 68 4.52 1.26 -4.37
CA GLN A 68 3.32 0.45 -4.28
C GLN A 68 3.41 -0.66 -3.22
N ALA A 69 4.62 -1.15 -2.94
CA ALA A 69 4.81 -2.13 -1.88
C ALA A 69 4.59 -1.50 -0.50
N GLU A 70 5.10 -0.29 -0.29
CA GLU A 70 4.89 0.48 0.94
C GLU A 70 3.42 0.86 1.13
N GLU A 71 2.76 1.39 0.09
CA GLU A 71 1.35 1.79 0.12
C GLU A 71 0.40 0.63 0.47
N CYS A 72 0.69 -0.57 -0.04
CA CYS A 72 -0.15 -1.75 0.13
C CYS A 72 0.23 -2.62 1.35
N SER A 73 1.13 -2.14 2.23
CA SER A 73 1.71 -2.92 3.33
C SER A 73 2.18 -4.31 2.85
N HIS A 74 2.96 -4.34 1.76
CA HIS A 74 3.32 -5.57 1.03
C HIS A 74 4.84 -5.85 1.05
N GLY A 75 5.23 -7.10 1.26
CA GLY A 75 6.62 -7.58 1.30
C GLY A 75 7.33 -7.71 -0.06
N GLY A 76 6.80 -7.08 -1.11
CA GLY A 76 7.29 -7.18 -2.48
C GLY A 76 7.11 -8.53 -3.19
N LEU A 77 7.65 -8.62 -4.42
CA LEU A 77 7.36 -9.69 -5.38
C LEU A 77 7.98 -11.06 -5.05
N LYS A 78 8.90 -11.12 -4.08
CA LYS A 78 9.56 -12.37 -3.67
C LYS A 78 8.72 -13.19 -2.68
N CYS A 79 7.60 -12.66 -2.22
CA CYS A 79 6.69 -13.37 -1.34
C CYS A 79 5.92 -14.46 -2.10
N ASN A 80 5.40 -15.45 -1.37
CA ASN A 80 4.60 -16.52 -1.95
C ASN A 80 3.33 -15.93 -2.58
N TYR A 81 2.63 -15.06 -1.85
CA TYR A 81 1.52 -14.26 -2.36
C TYR A 81 2.02 -12.85 -2.67
N PHE A 82 2.30 -12.60 -3.95
CA PHE A 82 3.00 -11.39 -4.41
C PHE A 82 2.07 -10.30 -4.94
N CYS A 83 0.79 -10.61 -5.13
CA CYS A 83 -0.20 -9.63 -5.56
C CYS A 83 -0.58 -8.70 -4.40
N ARG A 84 -0.68 -7.41 -4.71
CA ARG A 84 -1.03 -6.35 -3.74
C ARG A 84 -2.54 -6.27 -3.47
N THR A 85 -3.37 -6.79 -4.37
CA THR A 85 -4.83 -6.71 -4.26
C THR A 85 -5.46 -7.99 -3.71
N CYS A 86 -4.93 -9.16 -4.09
CA CYS A 86 -5.45 -10.46 -3.70
C CYS A 86 -4.34 -11.41 -3.24
N LYS A 87 -4.74 -12.58 -2.73
CA LYS A 87 -3.87 -13.66 -2.26
C LYS A 87 -3.54 -14.65 -3.39
N VAL A 88 -3.47 -14.20 -4.64
CA VAL A 88 -2.95 -15.04 -5.73
C VAL A 88 -1.45 -15.26 -5.55
N GLY A 89 -1.00 -16.48 -5.86
CA GLY A 89 0.38 -16.90 -5.71
C GLY A 89 0.47 -18.30 -5.11
N GLY A 90 1.51 -18.52 -4.32
CA GLY A 90 1.87 -19.82 -3.77
C GLY A 90 3.39 -19.95 -3.65
N THR A 91 3.83 -21.10 -3.18
CA THR A 91 5.23 -21.50 -3.26
C THR A 91 5.71 -21.51 -4.71
N ASN A 92 7.02 -21.44 -4.92
CA ASN A 92 7.55 -21.49 -6.28
C ASN A 92 7.19 -22.81 -6.98
N VAL A 93 7.14 -23.93 -6.24
CA VAL A 93 6.75 -25.24 -6.78
C VAL A 93 5.32 -25.21 -7.33
N GLU A 94 4.38 -24.68 -6.55
CA GLU A 94 2.98 -24.53 -6.96
C GLU A 94 2.86 -23.62 -8.18
N LYS A 95 3.50 -22.45 -8.17
CA LYS A 95 3.43 -21.48 -9.29
C LYS A 95 4.06 -21.98 -10.60
N THR A 96 4.93 -22.99 -10.53
CA THR A 96 5.54 -23.62 -11.71
C THR A 96 4.79 -24.85 -12.21
N SER A 97 3.74 -25.31 -11.52
CA SER A 97 2.86 -26.34 -12.07
C SER A 97 1.92 -25.73 -13.11
N ASP A 98 1.37 -26.56 -14.01
CA ASP A 98 0.44 -26.08 -15.04
C ASP A 98 -0.81 -25.46 -14.39
N GLU A 99 -1.36 -26.09 -13.36
CA GLU A 99 -2.53 -25.59 -12.63
C GLU A 99 -2.22 -24.28 -11.90
N GLY A 100 -1.11 -24.24 -11.15
CA GLY A 100 -0.74 -23.06 -10.38
C GLY A 100 -0.36 -21.87 -11.26
N TYR A 101 0.27 -22.12 -12.42
CA TYR A 101 0.53 -21.08 -13.41
C TYR A 101 -0.79 -20.51 -13.97
N MET A 102 -1.75 -21.37 -14.30
CA MET A 102 -3.07 -20.93 -14.78
C MET A 102 -3.84 -20.14 -13.71
N ASP A 103 -3.67 -20.48 -12.44
CA ASP A 103 -4.28 -19.75 -11.33
C ASP A 103 -3.71 -18.34 -11.13
N LEU A 104 -2.47 -18.06 -11.59
CA LEU A 104 -1.92 -16.70 -11.55
C LEU A 104 -2.69 -15.69 -12.41
N PHE A 105 -3.46 -16.17 -13.39
CA PHE A 105 -4.30 -15.35 -14.27
C PHE A 105 -5.73 -15.18 -13.76
N LYS A 106 -6.03 -15.70 -12.56
CA LYS A 106 -7.32 -15.57 -11.90
C LYS A 106 -7.19 -14.64 -10.69
N CYS A 107 -8.27 -13.94 -10.37
CA CYS A 107 -8.33 -13.22 -9.10
C CYS A 107 -8.35 -14.22 -7.94
N GLY A 108 -7.37 -14.12 -7.04
CA GLY A 108 -7.40 -14.83 -5.77
C GLY A 108 -8.35 -14.16 -4.76
N GLU A 109 -8.36 -14.69 -3.54
CA GLU A 109 -9.09 -14.08 -2.42
C GLU A 109 -8.59 -12.65 -2.16
N LEU A 110 -9.49 -11.67 -2.06
CA LEU A 110 -9.11 -10.28 -1.83
C LEU A 110 -8.41 -10.11 -0.47
N ARG A 111 -7.39 -9.25 -0.43
CA ARG A 111 -6.79 -8.82 0.83
C ARG A 111 -7.74 -7.86 1.53
N THR A 112 -7.81 -7.95 2.85
CA THR A 112 -8.62 -7.04 3.67
C THR A 112 -7.73 -6.29 4.66
N PRO A 113 -8.11 -5.07 5.06
CA PRO A 113 -7.38 -4.34 6.11
C PRO A 113 -7.27 -5.15 7.42
N GLN A 114 -8.31 -5.92 7.75
CA GLN A 114 -8.34 -6.78 8.94
C GLN A 114 -7.29 -7.90 8.86
N ASP A 115 -7.15 -8.55 7.70
CA ASP A 115 -6.14 -9.59 7.49
C ASP A 115 -4.72 -9.00 7.56
N THR A 116 -4.50 -7.85 6.92
CA THR A 116 -3.22 -7.12 6.97
C THR A 116 -2.84 -6.80 8.40
N LEU A 117 -3.75 -6.23 9.18
CA LEU A 117 -3.53 -5.92 10.59
C LEU A 117 -3.23 -7.17 11.43
N THR A 118 -3.93 -8.27 11.16
CA THR A 118 -3.72 -9.54 11.85
C THR A 118 -2.29 -10.05 11.63
N HIS A 119 -1.80 -10.04 10.39
CA HIS A 119 -0.44 -10.45 10.08
C HIS A 119 0.62 -9.52 10.66
N ILE A 120 0.39 -8.21 10.68
CA ILE A 120 1.30 -7.24 11.31
C ILE A 120 1.41 -7.51 12.82
N LYS A 121 0.28 -7.77 13.50
CA LYS A 121 0.29 -8.15 14.92
C LYS A 121 1.03 -9.46 15.17
N GLU A 122 0.80 -10.45 14.32
CA GLU A 122 1.54 -11.72 14.36
C GLU A 122 3.06 -11.49 14.22
N GLN A 123 3.50 -10.64 13.29
CA GLN A 123 4.91 -10.29 13.11
C GLN A 123 5.51 -9.63 14.37
N ILE A 124 4.76 -8.75 15.04
CA ILE A 124 5.17 -8.15 16.32
C ILE A 124 5.35 -9.23 17.40
N GLU A 125 4.41 -10.18 17.53
CA GLU A 125 4.55 -11.27 18.51
C GLU A 125 5.73 -12.20 18.17
N LEU A 126 5.92 -12.53 16.89
CA LEU A 126 7.05 -13.35 16.43
C LEU A 126 8.41 -12.67 16.70
N ALA A 127 8.48 -11.35 16.61
CA ALA A 127 9.70 -10.59 16.87
C ALA A 127 10.19 -10.73 18.32
N LYS A 128 9.29 -10.98 19.27
CA LYS A 128 9.62 -11.17 20.70
C LYS A 128 10.24 -12.53 21.01
N LEU A 129 10.10 -13.50 20.12
CA LEU A 129 10.54 -14.87 20.34
C LEU A 129 12.03 -15.07 20.01
N SER A 130 12.63 -16.14 20.54
CA SER A 130 13.96 -16.59 20.10
C SER A 130 13.96 -16.88 18.59
N GLY A 131 15.03 -16.45 17.91
CA GLY A 131 15.12 -16.52 16.45
C GLY A 131 14.09 -15.64 15.72
N GLY A 132 13.59 -14.57 16.36
CA GLY A 132 12.53 -13.71 15.85
C GLY A 132 12.78 -13.18 14.43
N THR A 133 14.04 -12.87 14.08
CA THR A 133 14.38 -12.35 12.74
C THR A 133 13.97 -13.32 11.63
N GLU A 134 14.28 -14.61 11.77
CA GLU A 134 13.94 -15.61 10.75
C GLU A 134 12.43 -15.93 10.78
N LYS A 135 11.81 -15.90 11.96
CA LYS A 135 10.35 -16.09 12.11
C LYS A 135 9.56 -14.98 11.40
N VAL A 136 9.92 -13.72 11.63
CA VAL A 136 9.28 -12.57 10.95
C VAL A 136 9.50 -12.63 9.45
N LYS A 137 10.74 -12.88 9.00
CA LYS A 137 11.05 -13.03 7.57
C LYS A 137 10.23 -14.12 6.89
N ASN A 138 10.05 -15.26 7.57
CA ASN A 138 9.22 -16.35 7.06
C ASN A 138 7.73 -15.99 7.05
N ALA A 139 7.23 -15.29 8.07
CA ALA A 139 5.85 -14.80 8.10
C ALA A 139 5.57 -13.83 6.93
N VAL A 140 6.45 -12.85 6.71
CA VAL A 140 6.37 -11.91 5.57
C VAL A 140 6.39 -12.67 4.25
N ARG A 141 7.35 -13.60 4.05
CA ARG A 141 7.43 -14.41 2.83
C ARG A 141 6.15 -15.21 2.60
N LYS A 142 5.58 -15.79 3.65
CA LYS A 142 4.40 -16.65 3.57
C LYS A 142 3.14 -15.86 3.26
N SER A 143 2.91 -14.71 3.90
CA SER A 143 1.67 -13.92 3.73
C SER A 143 1.74 -12.86 2.63
N GLY A 144 2.95 -12.41 2.29
CA GLY A 144 3.17 -11.23 1.44
C GLY A 144 2.96 -9.89 2.14
N ILE A 145 2.71 -9.87 3.45
CA ILE A 145 2.43 -8.65 4.20
C ILE A 145 3.70 -8.13 4.88
N TRP A 146 4.02 -6.86 4.69
CA TRP A 146 5.08 -6.14 5.39
C TRP A 146 4.76 -4.65 5.43
N ASP A 147 4.78 -4.07 6.62
CA ASP A 147 4.39 -2.68 6.80
C ASP A 147 5.60 -1.81 7.16
N ALA A 148 5.84 -0.76 6.37
CA ALA A 148 7.00 0.12 6.56
C ALA A 148 6.91 0.92 7.87
N ALA A 149 5.70 1.32 8.29
CA ALA A 149 5.52 2.05 9.54
C ALA A 149 5.82 1.15 10.75
N MET A 150 5.53 -0.15 10.67
CA MET A 150 5.81 -1.14 11.72
C MET A 150 7.20 -1.73 11.68
N ALA A 151 7.93 -1.59 10.57
CA ALA A 151 9.31 -2.03 10.44
C ALA A 151 10.20 -1.50 11.57
N THR A 152 10.06 -0.22 11.93
CA THR A 152 10.85 0.42 13.01
C THR A 152 10.64 -0.26 14.36
N ILE A 153 9.38 -0.56 14.71
CA ILE A 153 9.04 -1.22 15.98
C ILE A 153 9.54 -2.66 15.98
N ILE A 154 9.29 -3.40 14.89
CA ILE A 154 9.73 -4.79 14.75
C ILE A 154 11.25 -4.88 14.87
N ASN A 155 12.00 -4.02 14.17
CA ASN A 155 13.46 -4.00 14.23
C ASN A 155 13.98 -3.70 15.65
N CYS A 156 13.37 -2.73 16.34
CA CYS A 156 13.69 -2.44 17.73
C CYS A 156 13.49 -3.67 18.65
N LEU A 157 12.36 -4.36 18.52
CA LEU A 157 12.09 -5.59 19.28
C LEU A 157 13.10 -6.70 18.98
N LEU A 158 13.45 -6.88 17.71
CA LEU A 158 14.44 -7.87 17.28
C LEU A 158 15.83 -7.58 17.87
N ASP A 159 16.24 -6.31 17.89
CA ASP A 159 17.54 -5.91 18.43
C ASP A 159 17.59 -6.04 19.95
N LEU A 160 16.52 -5.67 20.66
CA LEU A 160 16.37 -5.92 22.09
C LEU A 160 16.44 -7.42 22.41
N GLY A 161 15.77 -8.26 21.62
CA GLY A 161 15.81 -9.71 21.77
C GLY A 161 17.23 -10.29 21.65
N LYS A 162 18.04 -9.79 20.72
CA LYS A 162 19.46 -10.19 20.57
C LYS A 162 20.32 -9.78 21.76
N VAL A 163 20.00 -8.66 22.41
CA VAL A 163 20.73 -8.18 23.60
C VAL A 163 20.36 -9.03 24.82
N LEU A 164 19.08 -9.37 25.01
CA LEU A 164 18.58 -10.10 26.18
C LEU A 164 18.83 -11.61 26.13
N GLN A 165 19.15 -12.16 24.96
CA GLN A 165 19.48 -13.59 24.78
C GLN A 165 20.99 -13.88 24.83
N LYS A 166 21.81 -12.88 25.22
CA LYS A 166 23.19 -13.08 25.65
C LYS A 166 23.23 -13.38 27.14
#